data_AF-A0A450Y3J6-F1
#
_entry.id   AF-A0A450Y3J6-F1
#
_cell.length_a   1.000
_cell.length_b   1.000
_cell.length_c   1.000
_cell.angle_alpha   90.00
_cell.angle_beta   90.00
_cell.angle_gamma   90.00
#
_symmetry.space_group_name_H-M   'P 1'
#
loop_
_entity.id
_entity.type
_entity.pdbx_description
1 polymer ?
#
loop_
_entity_poly.entity_id
_entity_poly.type
_entity_poly.pdbx_seq_one_letter_code
_entity_poly.pdbx_strand_id
1 'polypeptide(L)'
;MAEELTKEHVFVISEILIHIEDLQRHIATLFRELVTKLEPYKPILRAMETIPGIDRMAAAMLLVEIGDDMTAFGTAEKLASWAGVCPGNRN
;
A
#
# COMPACT_ATOMS: atom_id res chain seq x y z
N MET A 1 32.16 24.50 2.67
CA MET A 1 31.37 25.26 3.65
C MET A 1 29.99 24.65 3.65
N ALA A 2 29.51 24.13 4.79
CA ALA A 2 28.10 23.78 4.91
C ALA A 2 27.31 25.08 4.90
N GLU A 3 26.34 25.19 4.00
CA GLU A 3 25.45 26.34 3.96
C GLU A 3 24.61 26.36 5.24
N GLU A 4 24.69 27.45 6.00
CA GLU A 4 23.98 27.60 7.26
C GLU A 4 22.47 27.73 7.00
N LEU A 5 21.64 26.97 7.72
CA LEU A 5 20.19 27.07 7.65
C LEU A 5 19.73 28.44 8.16
N THR A 6 19.22 29.28 7.27
CA THR A 6 18.64 30.58 7.63
C THR A 6 17.26 30.40 8.27
N LYS A 7 16.72 31.47 8.85
CA LYS A 7 15.38 31.45 9.46
C LYS A 7 14.27 31.18 8.43
N GLU A 8 14.46 31.65 7.20
CA GLU A 8 13.54 31.41 6.09
C GLU A 8 13.54 29.94 5.68
N HIS A 9 14.72 29.29 5.64
CA HIS A 9 14.81 27.85 5.40
C HIS A 9 14.11 27.05 6.50
N VAL A 10 14.34 27.42 7.78
CA VAL A 10 13.66 26.77 8.92
C VAL A 10 12.16 26.92 8.82
N PHE A 11 11.64 28.11 8.50
CA PHE A 11 10.21 28.34 8.34
C PHE A 11 9.59 27.43 7.26
N VAL A 12 10.18 27.39 6.06
CA VAL A 12 9.67 26.55 4.96
C VAL A 12 9.71 25.07 5.33
N ILE A 13 10.80 24.60 5.94
CA ILE A 13 10.93 23.21 6.38
C ILE A 13 9.87 22.87 7.44
N SER A 14 9.63 23.77 8.40
CA SER A 14 8.59 23.57 9.41
C SER A 14 7.20 23.43 8.80
N GLU A 15 6.82 24.29 7.86
CA GLU A 15 5.52 24.18 7.18
C GLU A 15 5.38 22.88 6.38
N ILE A 16 6.45 22.44 5.71
CA ILE A 16 6.46 21.17 4.97
C ILE A 16 6.30 19.98 5.93
N LEU A 17 7.00 19.99 7.08
CA LEU A 17 6.91 18.93 8.08
C LEU A 17 5.50 18.84 8.67
N ILE A 18 4.88 19.99 8.99
CA ILE A 18 3.49 20.05 9.44
C ILE A 18 2.57 19.40 8.39
N HIS A 19 2.75 19.73 7.12
CA HIS A 19 1.93 19.15 6.06
C HIS A 19 2.14 17.64 5.89
N ILE A 20 3.38 17.15 6.01
CA ILE A 20 3.69 15.73 5.99
C ILE A 20 2.98 15.00 7.14
N GLU A 21 3.01 15.55 8.35
CA GLU A 21 2.34 14.98 9.52
C GLU A 21 0.82 14.92 9.33
N ASP A 22 0.22 15.97 8.74
CA ASP A 22 -1.20 16.00 8.42
C ASP A 22 -1.58 14.95 7.38
N LEU A 23 -0.79 14.80 6.31
CA LEU A 23 -1.00 13.76 5.30
C LEU A 23 -0.87 12.36 5.91
N GLN A 24 0.13 12.13 6.77
CA GLN A 24 0.29 10.87 7.49
C GLN A 24 -0.94 10.56 8.37
N ARG A 25 -1.51 11.56 9.04
CA ARG A 25 -2.73 11.42 9.84
C ARG A 25 -3.94 11.02 8.98
N HIS A 26 -4.08 11.64 7.81
CA HIS A 26 -5.14 11.30 6.87
C HIS A 26 -4.98 9.88 6.31
N ILE A 27 -3.77 9.49 5.90
CA ILE A 27 -3.47 8.13 5.44
C ILE A 27 -3.82 7.11 6.52
N ALA A 28 -3.39 7.33 7.77
CA ALA A 28 -3.70 6.43 8.88
C ALA A 28 -5.22 6.31 9.14
N THR A 29 -5.96 7.40 8.97
CA THR A 29 -7.42 7.42 9.14
C THR A 29 -8.12 6.61 8.06
N LEU A 30 -7.77 6.85 6.80
CA LEU A 30 -8.31 6.11 5.66
C LEU A 30 -7.95 4.62 5.74
N PHE A 31 -6.72 4.31 6.16
CA PHE A 31 -6.29 2.92 6.31
C PHE A 31 -7.08 2.18 7.38
N ARG A 32 -7.33 2.80 8.54
CA ARG A 32 -8.18 2.20 9.58
C ARG A 32 -9.58 1.91 9.06
N GLU A 33 -10.20 2.88 8.39
CA GLU A 33 -11.53 2.70 7.80
C GLU A 33 -11.57 1.56 6.78
N LEU A 34 -10.55 1.49 5.91
CA LEU A 34 -10.38 0.41 4.94
C LEU A 34 -10.32 -0.95 5.63
N VAL A 35 -9.42 -1.11 6.61
CA VAL A 35 -9.25 -2.39 7.32
C VAL A 35 -10.53 -2.78 8.07
N THR A 36 -11.23 -1.82 8.68
CA THR A 36 -12.52 -2.06 9.34
C THR A 36 -13.56 -2.60 8.34
N LYS A 37 -13.66 -2.00 7.16
CA LYS A 37 -14.58 -2.48 6.11
C LYS A 37 -14.21 -3.85 5.56
N LEU A 38 -12.91 -4.18 5.60
CA LEU A 38 -12.40 -5.47 5.16
C LEU A 38 -12.45 -6.57 6.24
N GLU A 39 -13.01 -6.32 7.42
CA GLU A 39 -13.12 -7.35 8.48
C GLU A 39 -13.80 -8.65 8.00
N PRO A 40 -14.86 -8.62 7.15
CA PRO A 40 -15.43 -9.85 6.57
C PRO A 40 -14.44 -10.68 5.76
N TYR A 41 -13.41 -10.05 5.20
CA TYR A 41 -12.39 -10.68 4.35
C TYR A 41 -11.10 -11.02 5.10
N LYS A 42 -11.12 -10.96 6.44
CA LYS A 42 -9.95 -11.24 7.28
C LYS A 42 -9.25 -12.57 6.96
N PRO A 43 -9.94 -13.69 6.65
CA PRO A 43 -9.25 -14.92 6.25
C PRO A 43 -8.43 -14.75 4.97
N ILE A 44 -8.95 -14.04 3.98
CA ILE A 44 -8.25 -13.76 2.70
C ILE A 44 -7.02 -12.89 2.97
N LEU A 45 -7.19 -11.81 3.73
CA LEU A 45 -6.07 -10.93 4.08
C LEU A 45 -4.97 -11.66 4.84
N ARG A 46 -5.33 -12.54 5.78
CA ARG A 46 -4.36 -13.38 6.51
C ARG A 46 -3.61 -14.32 5.59
N ALA A 47 -4.27 -14.90 4.59
CA ALA A 47 -3.60 -15.73 3.60
C ALA A 47 -2.61 -14.90 2.76
N MET A 48 -2.99 -13.69 2.33
CA MET A 48 -2.12 -12.81 1.54
C MET A 48 -0.89 -12.33 2.33
N GLU A 49 -1.04 -12.03 3.63
CA GLU A 49 0.07 -11.67 4.53
C GLU A 49 1.13 -12.78 4.70
N THR A 50 0.83 -14.02 4.30
CA THR A 50 1.84 -15.11 4.29
C THR A 50 2.83 -15.01 3.13
N ILE A 51 2.52 -14.20 2.11
CA ILE A 51 3.39 -13.99 0.95
C ILE A 51 4.55 -13.08 1.38
N PRO A 52 5.82 -13.50 1.21
CA PRO A 52 6.97 -12.67 1.58
C PRO A 52 6.92 -11.28 0.91
N GLY A 53 7.05 -10.23 1.71
CA GLY A 53 6.99 -8.85 1.23
C GLY A 53 5.58 -8.25 1.14
N ILE A 54 4.52 -9.01 1.44
CA ILE A 54 3.15 -8.50 1.53
C ILE A 54 2.80 -8.23 2.99
N ASP A 55 2.72 -6.94 3.35
CA ASP A 55 2.19 -6.53 4.64
C ASP A 55 0.66 -6.34 4.59
N ARG A 56 0.07 -5.94 5.72
CA ARG A 56 -1.38 -5.73 5.84
C ARG A 56 -1.91 -4.69 4.85
N MET A 57 -1.14 -3.63 4.59
CA MET A 57 -1.55 -2.57 3.67
C MET A 57 -1.53 -3.08 2.23
N ALA A 58 -0.46 -3.76 1.83
CA ALA A 58 -0.34 -4.37 0.52
C ALA A 58 -1.45 -5.40 0.29
N ALA A 59 -1.74 -6.27 1.27
CA ALA A 59 -2.82 -7.24 1.19
C ALA A 59 -4.20 -6.57 1.03
N ALA A 60 -4.48 -5.52 1.82
CA ALA A 60 -5.73 -4.77 1.74
C ALA A 60 -5.90 -4.06 0.39
N MET A 61 -4.87 -3.40 -0.11
CA MET A 61 -4.88 -2.74 -1.42
C MET A 61 -5.09 -3.73 -2.55
N LEU A 62 -4.34 -4.83 -2.56
CA LEU A 62 -4.50 -5.88 -3.56
C LEU A 62 -5.92 -6.45 -3.55
N LEU A 63 -6.47 -6.76 -2.37
CA LEU A 63 -7.83 -7.29 -2.27
C LEU A 63 -8.89 -6.31 -2.81
N VAL A 64 -8.72 -5.00 -2.58
CA VAL A 64 -9.60 -3.98 -3.15
C VAL A 64 -9.49 -3.92 -4.68
N GLU A 65 -8.30 -4.13 -5.23
CA GLU A 65 -8.07 -4.07 -6.67
C GLU A 65 -8.57 -5.33 -7.41
N ILE A 66 -8.34 -6.52 -6.84
CA ILE A 66 -8.62 -7.80 -7.50
C ILE A 66 -9.97 -8.41 -7.09
N GLY A 67 -10.54 -7.94 -5.97
CA GLY A 67 -11.74 -8.52 -5.36
C GLY A 67 -11.50 -9.88 -4.72
N ASP A 68 -12.56 -10.49 -4.18
CA ASP A 68 -12.54 -11.84 -3.62
C ASP A 68 -12.93 -12.92 -4.64
N ASP A 69 -13.40 -12.52 -5.83
CA ASP A 69 -13.79 -13.44 -6.91
C ASP A 69 -12.65 -13.68 -7.90
N MET A 70 -11.94 -14.79 -7.71
CA MET A 70 -10.85 -15.20 -8.59
C MET A 70 -11.29 -15.68 -9.97
N THR A 71 -12.59 -15.88 -10.22
CA THR A 71 -13.09 -16.24 -11.55
C THR A 71 -12.89 -15.13 -12.57
N ALA A 72 -12.77 -13.87 -12.11
CA ALA A 72 -12.45 -12.72 -12.95
C ALA A 72 -11.10 -12.86 -13.68
N PHE A 73 -10.14 -13.58 -13.07
CA PHE A 73 -8.82 -13.84 -13.65
C PHE A 73 -8.74 -15.22 -14.32
N GLY A 74 -9.58 -16.17 -13.90
CA GLY A 74 -9.64 -17.53 -14.45
C GLY A 74 -8.49 -18.45 -14.02
N THR A 75 -7.24 -17.98 -14.03
CA THR A 75 -6.08 -18.74 -13.52
C THR A 75 -5.14 -17.85 -12.71
N ALA A 76 -4.33 -18.47 -11.84
CA ALA A 76 -3.34 -17.76 -11.04
C ALA A 76 -2.24 -17.08 -11.90
N GLU A 77 -1.88 -17.68 -13.04
CA GLU A 77 -0.90 -17.12 -13.97
C GLU A 77 -1.40 -15.82 -14.60
N LYS A 78 -2.70 -15.72 -14.88
CA LYS A 78 -3.30 -14.49 -15.42
C LYS A 78 -3.30 -13.37 -14.38
N LEU A 79 -3.57 -13.69 -13.12
CA LEU A 79 -3.41 -12.74 -12.01
C LEU A 79 -1.95 -12.30 -11.85
N ALA A 80 -1.00 -13.25 -11.87
CA ALA A 80 0.44 -12.95 -11.77
C ALA A 80 0.94 -12.09 -12.95
N SER A 81 0.42 -12.34 -14.16
CA SER A 81 0.69 -11.51 -15.33
C SER A 81 0.12 -10.10 -15.20
N TRP A 82 -1.08 -9.95 -14.64
CA TRP A 82 -1.68 -8.64 -14.39
C TRP A 82 -0.88 -7.85 -13.34
N ALA A 83 -0.51 -8.50 -12.24
CA ALA A 83 0.27 -7.89 -11.16
C ALA A 83 1.73 -7.59 -11.54
N GLY A 84 2.17 -7.95 -12.75
CA GLY A 84 3.55 -7.73 -13.21
C GLY A 84 4.59 -8.57 -12.48
N VAL A 85 4.16 -9.62 -11.75
CA VAL A 85 5.03 -10.53 -10.97
C VAL A 85 5.24 -11.87 -11.68
N CYS A 86 4.76 -12.03 -12.91
CA CYS A 86 5.00 -13.23 -13.69
C CYS A 86 6.50 -13.42 -13.88
N PRO A 87 7.10 -14.54 -13.42
CA PRO A 87 8.49 -14.83 -13.71
C PRO A 87 8.63 -14.93 -15.23
N GLY A 88 9.51 -14.10 -15.81
CA GLY A 88 9.78 -14.15 -17.24
C GLY A 88 10.26 -15.54 -17.62
N ASN A 89 9.43 -16.29 -18.36
CA ASN A 89 9.82 -17.58 -18.92
C ASN A 89 10.87 -17.33 -20.02
N ARG A 90 12.17 -17.43 -19.70
CA ARG A 90 13.25 -17.44 -20.68
C ARG A 90 13.45 -18.88 -21.18
N ASN A 91 13.00 -19.14 -22.41
CA ASN A 91 13.55 -20.21 -23.25
C ASN A 91 14.88 -19.75 -23.86
#